data_AF-A0A329ZHL9-F1
#
_entry.id   AF-A0A329ZHL9-F1
#
_cell.length_a   1.000
_cell.length_b   1.000
_cell.length_c   1.000
_cell.angle_alpha   90.00
_cell.angle_beta   90.00
_cell.angle_gamma   90.00
#
_symmetry.space_group_name_H-M   'P 1'
#
loop_
_entity.id
_entity.type
_entity.pdbx_description
1 polymer ?
#
loop_
_entity_poly.entity_id
_entity_poly.type
_entity_poly.pdbx_seq_one_letter_code
_entity_poly.pdbx_strand_id
1 'polypeptide(L)' 'MKNLIFSALFLVLPHFAFADCAALMTKYDAPNPASKTMKQIQRWLKKVDNPADAKTLEECMISQAADNPNKAQLAGK' A
#
# COMPACT_ATOMS: atom_id res chain seq x y z
N MET A 1 34.04 22.52 30.93
CA MET A 1 34.20 21.11 30.50
C MET A 1 32.95 20.34 30.86
N LYS A 2 32.56 19.37 30.01
CA LYS A 2 31.50 18.37 30.19
C LYS A 2 30.09 18.91 29.89
N ASN A 3 29.67 18.97 28.63
CA ASN A 3 29.16 17.87 27.80
C ASN A 3 27.93 17.20 28.43
N LEU A 4 26.74 17.69 28.10
CA LEU A 4 25.55 16.84 27.99
C LEU A 4 24.73 17.36 26.80
N ILE A 5 25.16 16.92 25.62
CA ILE A 5 24.34 16.92 24.41
C ILE A 5 23.16 16.02 24.76
N PHE A 6 22.04 16.63 25.15
CA PHE A 6 20.78 15.92 25.31
C PHE A 6 20.37 15.45 23.92
N SER A 7 20.67 14.19 23.64
CA SER A 7 20.04 13.39 22.60
C SER A 7 18.52 13.38 22.83
N ALA A 8 17.84 14.36 22.29
CA ALA A 8 16.40 14.32 22.05
C ALA A 8 16.25 14.32 20.52
N LEU A 9 16.02 13.14 19.97
CA LEU A 9 14.65 12.75 19.63
C LEU A 9 14.22 13.48 18.37
N PHE A 10 14.45 12.85 17.21
CA PHE A 10 13.46 12.74 16.15
C PHE A 10 14.06 11.74 15.15
N LEU A 11 13.90 10.45 15.49
CA LEU A 11 13.75 9.42 14.46
C LEU A 11 12.55 9.87 13.62
N VAL A 12 12.82 10.55 12.51
CA VAL A 12 11.85 10.82 11.45
C VAL A 12 11.53 9.47 10.82
N LEU A 13 10.69 8.70 11.51
CA LEU A 13 10.16 7.45 11.00
C LEU A 13 9.28 7.78 9.78
N PRO A 14 9.44 7.06 8.67
CA PRO A 14 8.65 7.27 7.46
C PRO A 14 7.25 6.64 7.65
N HIS A 15 6.44 7.20 8.54
CA HIS A 15 5.09 6.68 8.83
C HIS A 15 4.01 7.12 7.84
N PHE A 16 4.35 7.94 6.84
CA PHE A 16 3.33 8.53 5.96
C PHE A 16 2.83 7.58 4.86
N ALA A 17 3.53 6.48 4.56
CA ALA A 17 3.10 5.57 3.49
C ALA A 17 1.88 4.70 3.88
N PHE A 18 1.69 4.37 5.15
CA PHE A 18 0.59 3.48 5.57
C PHE A 18 -0.76 4.19 5.76
N ALA A 19 -0.74 5.47 6.17
CA ALA A 19 -1.96 6.25 6.35
C ALA A 19 -2.64 6.56 5.01
N ASP A 20 -1.86 6.87 3.97
CA ASP A 20 -2.38 7.12 2.62
C ASP A 20 -2.99 5.86 2.00
N CYS A 21 -2.46 4.67 2.27
CA CYS A 21 -3.03 3.42 1.77
C CYS A 21 -4.44 3.17 2.28
N ALA A 22 -4.67 3.24 3.59
CA ALA A 22 -5.99 2.98 4.17
C ALA A 22 -7.01 4.05 3.76
N ALA A 23 -6.57 5.32 3.71
CA ALA A 23 -7.40 6.43 3.26
C ALA A 23 -7.80 6.29 1.78
N LEU A 24 -6.84 5.98 0.89
CA LEU A 24 -7.12 5.76 -0.53
C LEU A 24 -7.97 4.51 -0.76
N MET A 25 -7.71 3.42 -0.05
CA MET A 25 -8.54 2.22 -0.14
C MET A 25 -9.98 2.49 0.27
N THR A 26 -10.20 3.32 1.30
CA THR A 26 -11.54 3.74 1.71
C THR A 26 -12.17 4.69 0.69
N LYS A 27 -11.41 5.69 0.20
CA LYS A 27 -11.87 6.67 -0.80
C LYS A 27 -12.40 6.01 -2.06
N TYR A 28 -11.74 4.94 -2.52
CA TYR A 28 -12.08 4.26 -3.76
C TYR A 28 -12.90 2.98 -3.59
N ASP A 29 -13.32 2.65 -2.36
CA ASP A 29 -13.99 1.38 -2.04
C ASP A 29 -13.19 0.16 -2.59
N ALA A 30 -11.89 0.14 -2.27
CA ALA A 30 -10.96 -0.84 -2.80
C ALA A 30 -11.27 -2.23 -2.23
N PRO A 31 -11.24 -3.28 -3.08
CA PRO A 31 -11.48 -4.64 -2.61
C PRO A 31 -10.34 -5.11 -1.72
N ASN A 32 -10.63 -6.03 -0.79
CA ASN A 32 -9.62 -6.67 0.05
C ASN A 32 -8.50 -7.32 -0.82
N PRO A 33 -7.25 -6.81 -0.79
CA PRO A 33 -6.16 -7.30 -1.65
C PRO A 33 -5.76 -8.74 -1.34
N ALA A 34 -5.90 -9.18 -0.09
CA ALA A 34 -5.62 -10.57 0.32
C ALA A 34 -6.55 -11.61 -0.34
N SER A 35 -7.67 -11.16 -0.93
CA SER A 35 -8.61 -12.01 -1.67
C SER A 35 -8.47 -11.94 -3.20
N LYS A 36 -7.56 -11.09 -3.70
CA LYS A 36 -7.39 -10.80 -5.13
C LYS A 36 -6.03 -11.23 -5.63
N THR A 37 -5.95 -11.49 -6.93
CA THR A 37 -4.66 -11.64 -7.61
C THR A 37 -4.20 -10.36 -8.27
N MET A 38 -2.91 -10.35 -8.62
CA MET A 38 -2.27 -9.21 -9.29
C MET A 38 -3.02 -8.76 -10.55
N LYS A 39 -3.49 -9.70 -11.39
CA LYS A 39 -4.31 -9.36 -12.58
C LYS A 39 -5.64 -8.69 -12.22
N GLN A 40 -6.29 -9.13 -11.14
CA GLN A 40 -7.56 -8.54 -10.68
C GLN A 40 -7.34 -7.16 -10.06
N ILE A 41 -6.26 -6.99 -9.29
CA ILE A 41 -5.82 -5.70 -8.75
C ILE A 41 -5.58 -4.72 -9.90
N GLN A 42 -4.73 -5.09 -10.88
CA GLN A 42 -4.45 -4.26 -12.05
C GLN A 42 -5.71 -3.92 -12.86
N ARG A 43 -6.63 -4.86 -13.06
CA ARG A 43 -7.90 -4.59 -13.75
C ARG A 43 -8.77 -3.62 -12.97
N TRP A 44 -8.80 -3.74 -11.64
CA TRP A 44 -9.60 -2.87 -10.79
C TRP A 44 -9.03 -1.44 -10.76
N LEU A 45 -7.70 -1.28 -10.70
CA LEU A 45 -7.02 0.02 -10.69
C LEU A 45 -7.33 0.88 -11.93
N LYS A 46 -7.71 0.26 -13.06
CA LYS A 46 -8.16 1.00 -14.26
C LYS A 46 -9.43 1.83 -14.04
N LYS A 47 -10.15 1.61 -12.93
CA LYS A 47 -11.32 2.39 -12.53
C LYS A 47 -10.97 3.65 -11.74
N VAL A 48 -9.70 3.83 -11.38
CA VAL A 48 -9.22 4.98 -10.61
C VAL A 48 -8.81 6.07 -11.60
N ASP A 49 -9.56 7.17 -11.62
CA ASP A 49 -9.37 8.24 -12.60
C ASP A 49 -8.10 9.08 -12.34
N ASN A 50 -7.65 9.16 -11.09
CA ASN A 50 -6.44 9.89 -10.72
C ASN A 50 -5.22 8.97 -10.86
N PRO A 51 -4.29 9.26 -11.79
CA PRO A 51 -3.12 8.40 -12.03
C PRO A 51 -2.15 8.34 -10.83
N ALA A 52 -2.09 9.40 -10.01
CA ALA A 52 -1.28 9.38 -8.79
C ALA A 52 -1.88 8.42 -7.76
N ASP A 53 -3.20 8.52 -7.53
CA ASP A 53 -3.91 7.64 -6.59
C ASP A 53 -3.87 6.18 -7.06
N ALA A 54 -3.98 5.94 -8.37
CA ALA A 54 -3.89 4.60 -8.95
C ALA A 54 -2.52 3.96 -8.69
N LYS A 55 -1.43 4.72 -8.83
CA LYS A 55 -0.07 4.24 -8.55
C LYS A 55 0.10 3.92 -7.06
N THR A 56 -0.33 4.81 -6.18
CA THR A 56 -0.25 4.58 -4.74
C THR A 56 -1.10 3.36 -4.34
N LEU A 57 -2.32 3.23 -4.85
CA LEU A 57 -3.17 2.06 -4.62
C LEU A 57 -2.54 0.76 -5.14
N GLU A 58 -1.84 0.79 -6.27
CA GLU A 58 -1.11 -0.39 -6.77
C GLU A 58 -0.08 -0.88 -5.76
N GLU A 59 0.78 0.01 -5.27
CA GLU A 59 1.81 -0.32 -4.26
C GLU A 59 1.17 -0.82 -2.96
N CYS A 60 0.08 -0.18 -2.51
CA CYS A 60 -0.66 -0.57 -1.30
C CYS A 60 -1.33 -1.95 -1.44
N MET A 61 -1.98 -2.21 -2.56
CA MET A 61 -2.71 -3.46 -2.77
C MET A 61 -1.75 -4.63 -3.02
N ILE A 62 -0.63 -4.41 -3.72
CA ILE A 62 0.39 -5.45 -3.93
C ILE A 62 1.08 -5.80 -2.61
N SER A 63 1.45 -4.81 -1.79
CA SER A 63 2.10 -5.06 -0.49
C SER A 63 1.17 -5.85 0.44
N GLN A 64 -0.12 -5.51 0.51
CA GLN A 64 -1.10 -6.26 1.30
C GLN A 64 -1.45 -7.64 0.72
N ALA A 65 -1.32 -7.81 -0.60
CA ALA A 65 -1.51 -9.11 -1.25
C ALA A 65 -0.26 -10.00 -1.22
N ALA A 66 0.88 -9.54 -0.68
CA ALA A 66 2.11 -10.32 -0.61
C ALA A 66 1.97 -11.59 0.24
N ASP A 67 1.09 -11.56 1.24
CA ASP A 67 0.76 -12.69 2.12
C ASP A 67 -0.35 -13.60 1.54
N ASN A 68 -0.86 -13.32 0.34
CA ASN A 68 -1.91 -14.13 -0.29
C ASN A 68 -1.30 -15.43 -0.87
N PRO A 69 -1.66 -16.63 -0.38
CA PRO A 69 -1.15 -17.90 -0.91
C PRO A 69 -1.54 -18.15 -2.38
N ASN A 70 -2.54 -17.43 -2.90
CA ASN A 70 -2.98 -17.49 -4.29
C ASN A 70 -2.27 -16.48 -5.21
N LYS A 71 -1.17 -15.83 -4.76
CA LYS A 71 -0.45 -14.76 -5.50
C LYS A 71 -0.11 -15.14 -6.95
N ALA A 72 0.19 -16.42 -7.19
CA ALA A 72 0.54 -16.94 -8.50
C ALA A 72 -0.62 -17.69 -9.19
N GLN A 73 -1.66 -18.10 -8.47
CA GLN A 73 -2.60 -19.13 -8.93
C GLN A 73 -3.83 -18.64 -9.71
N LEU A 74 -4.17 -17.33 -9.75
CA LEU A 74 -5.12 -16.83 -10.78
C LEU A 74 -4.41 -16.38 -12.07
N ALA A 75 -3.14 -16.77 -12.26
CA ALA A 75 -2.51 -16.80 -13.57
C ALA A 75 -2.89 -18.05 -14.39
N GLY A 76 -3.90 -18.84 -13.96
CA GLY A 76 -4.36 -20.04 -14.66
C GLY A 76 -5.84 -19.98 -15.06
N LYS A 77 -6.10 -19.58 -16.31
CA LYS A 77 -6.58 -20.46 -17.39
C LYS A 77 -6.47 -19.70 -18.71
#